data_AF-A0AAN7WU91-F1
#
_entry.id   AF-A0AAN7WU91-F1
#
_cell.length_a   1.000
_cell.length_b   1.000
_cell.length_c   1.000
_cell.angle_alpha   90.00
_cell.angle_beta   90.00
_cell.angle_gamma   90.00
#
_symmetry.space_group_name_H-M   'P 1'
#
loop_
_entity.id
_entity.type
_entity.pdbx_description
1 polymer ?
#
loop_
_entity_poly.entity_id
_entity_poly.type
_entity_poly.pdbx_seq_one_letter_code
_entity_poly.pdbx_strand_id
1 'polypeptide(L)'
;MKTCPSKMKEYKPHDTLPIPEWKSFIHNPLNKANLLNYMGEAWAAQNKSLPAGCTLVLDGIFCDPGRTVLLSADCQVELPELSCEKHEEADTRMFAHITYPVQILYHKQAVVVATDTDVIMMCMYYITHMDGLQEL
;
A
#
# COMPACT_ATOMS: atom_id res chain seq x y z
N MET A 1 -7.23 -37.79 21.37
CA MET A 1 -7.36 -36.41 21.86
C MET A 1 -7.43 -35.47 20.67
N LYS A 2 -8.55 -34.76 20.45
CA LYS A 2 -8.61 -33.70 19.44
C LYS A 2 -7.86 -32.50 20.01
N THR A 3 -6.71 -32.16 19.43
CA THR A 3 -5.99 -30.93 19.76
C THR A 3 -6.89 -29.75 19.41
N CYS A 4 -7.23 -28.95 20.43
CA CYS A 4 -7.83 -27.63 20.22
C CYS A 4 -6.90 -26.85 19.28
N PRO A 5 -7.38 -26.19 18.20
CA PRO A 5 -6.51 -25.38 17.38
C PRO A 5 -5.87 -24.33 18.28
N SER A 6 -4.53 -24.34 18.37
CA SER A 6 -3.81 -23.34 19.13
C SER A 6 -4.24 -21.97 18.59
N LYS A 7 -4.80 -21.11 19.44
CA LYS A 7 -5.10 -19.73 19.05
C LYS A 7 -3.84 -19.15 18.40
N MET A 8 -3.97 -18.67 17.16
CA MET A 8 -2.86 -18.02 16.49
C MET A 8 -2.40 -16.84 17.34
N LYS A 9 -1.08 -16.75 17.59
CA LYS A 9 -0.52 -15.65 18.36
C LYS A 9 -0.61 -14.36 17.54
N GLU A 10 -1.15 -13.33 18.18
CA GLU A 10 -1.14 -11.96 17.67
C GLU A 10 0.11 -11.23 18.15
N TYR A 11 0.69 -10.40 17.28
CA TYR A 11 1.86 -9.58 17.57
C TYR A 11 1.58 -8.13 17.18
N LYS A 12 2.15 -7.21 17.96
CA LYS A 12 2.18 -5.77 17.65
C LYS A 12 3.63 -5.38 17.34
N PRO A 13 3.96 -5.08 16.08
CA PRO A 13 5.32 -4.71 15.68
C PRO A 13 5.83 -3.47 16.44
N HIS A 14 7.12 -3.48 16.75
CA HIS A 14 7.83 -2.38 17.41
C HIS A 14 9.35 -2.56 17.20
N ASP A 15 10.09 -1.47 17.01
CA ASP A 15 11.54 -1.50 16.69
C ASP A 15 12.40 -2.29 17.69
N THR A 16 11.96 -2.36 18.94
CA THR A 16 12.71 -3.02 20.03
C THR A 16 12.37 -4.50 20.20
N LEU A 17 11.40 -5.03 19.45
CA LEU A 17 10.97 -6.41 19.57
C LEU A 17 11.73 -7.32 18.60
N PRO A 18 12.03 -8.56 19.00
CA PRO A 18 12.66 -9.52 18.09
C PRO A 18 11.72 -9.89 16.95
N ILE A 19 12.30 -10.25 15.82
CA ILE A 19 11.56 -10.80 14.68
C ILE A 19 10.91 -12.12 15.10
N PRO A 20 9.57 -12.27 14.97
CA PRO A 20 8.88 -13.51 15.30
C PRO A 20 9.20 -14.62 14.31
N GLU A 21 8.71 -15.84 14.56
CA GLU A 21 8.80 -16.92 13.56
C GLU A 21 8.00 -16.51 12.32
N TRP A 22 8.72 -16.12 11.26
CA TRP A 22 8.17 -15.38 10.12
C TRP A 22 7.03 -16.12 9.44
N LYS A 23 7.15 -17.44 9.28
CA LYS A 23 6.14 -18.22 8.58
C LYS A 23 4.83 -18.22 9.36
N SER A 24 4.85 -18.54 10.65
CA SER A 24 3.67 -18.49 11.52
C SER A 24 3.12 -17.08 11.68
N PHE A 25 3.99 -16.07 11.71
CA PHE A 25 3.58 -14.67 11.81
C PHE A 25 2.76 -14.27 10.58
N ILE A 26 3.30 -14.45 9.37
CA ILE A 26 2.66 -14.06 8.11
C ILE A 26 1.41 -14.88 7.83
N HIS A 27 1.27 -16.12 8.32
CA HIS A 27 0.03 -16.89 8.12
C HIS A 27 -1.17 -16.35 8.92
N ASN A 28 -0.94 -15.48 9.92
CA ASN A 28 -2.03 -14.85 10.66
C ASN A 28 -2.39 -13.50 9.98
N PRO A 29 -3.61 -13.35 9.43
CA PRO A 29 -4.03 -12.11 8.76
C PRO A 29 -3.94 -10.87 9.65
N LEU A 30 -4.21 -11.00 10.95
CA LEU A 30 -4.13 -9.89 11.89
C LEU A 30 -2.69 -9.41 12.09
N ASN A 31 -1.73 -10.32 12.08
CA ASN A 31 -0.30 -9.96 12.14
C ASN A 31 0.15 -9.25 10.85
N LYS A 32 -0.36 -9.66 9.69
CA LYS A 32 -0.11 -8.94 8.43
C LYS A 32 -0.66 -7.51 8.50
N ALA A 33 -1.90 -7.34 8.95
CA ALA A 33 -2.52 -6.03 9.09
C ALA A 33 -1.73 -5.14 10.07
N ASN A 34 -1.33 -5.69 11.23
CA ASN A 34 -0.50 -4.97 12.20
C ASN A 34 0.88 -4.58 11.63
N LEU A 35 1.50 -5.46 10.82
CA LEU A 35 2.78 -5.18 10.14
C LEU A 35 2.65 -4.09 9.09
N LEU A 36 1.59 -4.14 8.27
CA LEU A 36 1.30 -3.11 7.29
C LEU A 36 1.11 -1.77 8.00
N ASN A 37 0.23 -1.70 9.00
CA ASN A 37 -0.02 -0.44 9.72
C ASN A 37 1.27 0.13 10.35
N TYR A 38 2.10 -0.74 10.94
CA TYR A 38 3.39 -0.32 11.46
C TYR A 38 4.29 0.29 10.38
N MET A 39 4.39 -0.35 9.21
CA MET A 39 5.17 0.16 8.09
C MET A 39 4.61 1.50 7.58
N GLY A 40 3.29 1.63 7.43
CA GLY A 40 2.64 2.87 7.00
C GLY A 40 2.93 4.04 7.93
N GLU A 41 2.75 3.84 9.24
CA GLU A 41 3.06 4.84 10.26
C GLU A 41 4.56 5.18 10.32
N ALA A 42 5.44 4.18 10.16
CA ALA A 42 6.88 4.40 10.13
C ALA A 42 7.31 5.26 8.92
N TRP A 43 6.77 5.00 7.73
CA TRP A 43 7.02 5.82 6.55
C TRP A 43 6.50 7.25 6.72
N ALA A 44 5.29 7.42 7.26
CA ALA A 44 4.73 8.73 7.55
C ALA A 44 5.59 9.53 8.55
N ALA A 45 6.05 8.90 9.62
CA ALA A 45 6.93 9.52 10.61
C ALA A 45 8.31 9.90 10.07
N GLN A 46 8.77 9.24 9.01
CA GLN A 46 10.07 9.46 8.36
C GLN A 46 9.98 10.24 7.05
N ASN A 47 8.86 10.91 6.76
CA ASN A 47 8.65 11.65 5.51
C ASN A 47 9.76 12.66 5.20
N LYS A 48 10.38 13.27 6.23
CA LYS A 48 11.52 14.20 6.08
C LYS A 48 12.76 13.58 5.44
N SER A 49 12.86 12.26 5.41
CA SER A 49 13.95 11.53 4.76
C SER A 49 13.73 11.36 3.25
N LEU A 50 12.56 11.74 2.73
CA LEU A 50 12.27 11.69 1.30
C LEU A 50 13.15 12.71 0.54
N PRO A 51 13.65 12.38 -0.66
CA PRO A 51 14.38 13.31 -1.49
C PRO A 51 13.57 14.57 -1.82
N ALA A 52 14.25 15.72 -1.93
CA ALA A 52 13.59 16.96 -2.34
C ALA A 52 12.91 16.80 -3.71
N GLY A 53 11.67 17.26 -3.83
CA GLY A 53 10.85 17.12 -5.04
C GLY A 53 10.27 15.72 -5.26
N CYS A 54 10.47 14.78 -4.34
CA CYS A 54 9.84 13.47 -4.36
C CYS A 54 8.56 13.49 -3.51
N THR A 55 7.50 12.89 -4.05
CA THR A 55 6.27 12.59 -3.31
C THR A 55 6.10 11.08 -3.24
N LEU A 56 5.57 10.60 -2.12
CA LEU A 56 5.21 9.21 -1.89
C LEU A 56 3.73 9.16 -1.51
N VAL A 57 2.94 8.39 -2.24
CA VAL A 57 1.54 8.11 -1.88
C VAL A 57 1.48 6.73 -1.24
N LEU A 58 0.92 6.65 -0.04
CA LEU A 58 0.69 5.43 0.71
C LEU A 58 -0.81 5.17 0.77
N ASP A 59 -1.24 4.01 0.29
CA ASP A 59 -2.63 3.53 0.33
C ASP A 59 -2.66 2.05 0.76
N GLY A 60 -3.75 1.61 1.39
CA GLY A 60 -4.00 0.22 1.78
C GLY A 60 -3.05 -0.34 2.87
N ILE A 61 -2.16 0.49 3.41
CA ILE A 61 -1.14 0.09 4.38
C ILE A 61 -1.52 0.46 5.82
N PHE A 62 -2.49 1.36 6.02
CA PHE A 62 -2.90 1.82 7.35
C PHE A 62 -4.00 0.94 7.96
N CYS A 63 -4.25 1.12 9.26
CA CYS A 63 -5.35 0.45 9.97
C CYS A 63 -6.72 0.76 9.38
N ASP A 64 -6.88 1.98 8.86
CA ASP A 64 -7.98 2.32 7.96
C ASP A 64 -7.54 2.00 6.53
N PRO A 65 -8.09 0.95 5.89
CA PRO A 65 -7.66 0.52 4.56
C PRO A 65 -8.07 1.47 3.43
N GLY A 66 -8.99 2.41 3.68
CA GLY A 66 -9.33 3.47 2.72
C GLY A 66 -8.41 4.69 2.83
N ARG A 67 -7.65 4.80 3.93
CA ARG A 67 -6.82 5.98 4.16
C ARG A 67 -5.65 6.04 3.18
N THR A 68 -5.68 7.06 2.33
CA THR A 68 -4.58 7.41 1.42
C THR A 68 -3.87 8.67 1.89
N VAL A 69 -2.53 8.63 1.94
CA VAL A 69 -1.69 9.73 2.42
C VAL A 69 -0.62 10.05 1.40
N LEU A 70 -0.50 11.32 1.03
CA LEU A 70 0.64 11.88 0.31
C LEU A 70 1.68 12.41 1.29
N LEU A 71 2.91 11.99 1.09
CA LEU A 71 4.09 12.41 1.84
C LEU A 71 5.07 13.13 0.92
N SER A 72 5.64 14.22 1.42
CA SER A 72 6.88 14.79 0.90
C SER A 72 7.80 15.14 2.08
N ALA A 73 9.01 15.62 1.81
CA ALA A 73 9.93 16.08 2.85
C ALA A 73 9.31 17.16 3.75
N ASP A 74 8.41 17.98 3.20
CA ASP A 74 7.85 19.16 3.86
C ASP A 74 6.36 19.02 4.23
N CYS A 75 5.68 17.98 3.73
CA CYS A 75 4.24 17.83 3.95
C CYS A 75 3.78 16.38 4.16
N GLN A 76 2.63 16.27 4.83
CA GLN A 76 1.83 15.06 4.93
C GLN A 76 0.36 15.49 4.78
N VAL A 77 -0.32 14.96 3.76
CA VAL A 77 -1.70 15.35 3.41
C VAL A 77 -2.51 14.09 3.11
N GLU A 78 -3.74 14.02 3.61
CA GLU A 78 -4.65 12.93 3.23
C GLU A 78 -5.27 13.22 1.85
N LEU A 79 -5.38 12.19 1.01
CA LEU A 79 -5.97 12.26 -0.33
C LEU A 79 -7.30 11.51 -0.32
N PRO A 80 -8.40 12.12 0.18
CA PRO A 80 -9.69 11.45 0.30
C PRO A 80 -10.27 11.04 -1.06
N GLU A 81 -9.89 11.71 -2.15
CA GLU A 81 -10.29 11.34 -3.51
C GLU A 81 -9.73 9.98 -3.96
N LEU A 82 -8.64 9.52 -3.35
CA LEU A 82 -8.04 8.21 -3.60
C LEU A 82 -8.54 7.12 -2.64
N SER A 83 -9.37 7.49 -1.66
CA SER A 83 -9.87 6.56 -0.65
C SER A 83 -10.94 5.65 -1.25
N CYS A 84 -10.63 4.35 -1.36
CA CYS A 84 -11.57 3.35 -1.85
C CYS A 84 -11.62 2.11 -0.95
N GLU A 85 -12.76 1.90 -0.29
CA GLU A 85 -13.02 0.71 0.52
C GLU A 85 -13.24 -0.57 -0.32
N LYS A 86 -13.53 -0.42 -1.61
CA LYS A 86 -13.87 -1.54 -2.51
C LYS A 86 -12.66 -2.18 -3.19
N HIS A 87 -11.53 -1.48 -3.25
CA HIS A 87 -10.32 -2.04 -3.84
C HIS A 87 -9.68 -3.01 -2.85
N GLU A 88 -10.08 -4.28 -2.87
CA GLU A 88 -9.52 -5.27 -1.94
C GLU A 88 -8.08 -5.68 -2.31
N GLU A 89 -7.73 -5.63 -3.60
CA GLU A 89 -6.44 -6.10 -4.12
C GLU A 89 -5.47 -4.94 -4.43
N ALA A 90 -4.19 -5.16 -4.11
CA ALA A 90 -3.14 -4.14 -4.23
C ALA A 90 -2.83 -3.74 -5.69
N ASP A 91 -2.98 -4.67 -6.62
CA ASP A 91 -2.83 -4.43 -8.05
C ASP A 91 -3.95 -3.53 -8.58
N THR A 92 -5.21 -3.80 -8.24
CA THR A 92 -6.35 -2.96 -8.56
C THR A 92 -6.16 -1.53 -8.01
N ARG A 93 -5.72 -1.39 -6.76
CA ARG A 93 -5.38 -0.08 -6.16
C ARG A 93 -4.31 0.63 -6.98
N MET A 94 -3.21 -0.05 -7.28
CA MET A 94 -2.10 0.54 -8.02
C MET A 94 -2.52 1.08 -9.39
N PHE A 95 -3.36 0.36 -10.14
CA PHE A 95 -3.85 0.83 -11.44
C PHE A 95 -4.92 1.90 -11.35
N ALA A 96 -5.78 1.89 -10.32
CA ALA A 96 -6.68 3.01 -10.06
C ALA A 96 -5.88 4.26 -9.71
N HIS A 97 -4.84 4.13 -8.88
CA HIS A 97 -4.04 5.27 -8.40
C HIS A 97 -3.05 5.79 -9.45
N ILE A 98 -2.70 5.01 -10.49
CA ILE A 98 -1.75 5.46 -11.52
C ILE A 98 -2.31 6.62 -12.36
N THR A 99 -3.63 6.76 -12.44
CA THR A 99 -4.28 7.86 -13.15
C THR A 99 -4.07 9.18 -12.42
N TYR A 100 -4.05 9.18 -11.09
CA TYR A 100 -3.88 10.37 -10.26
C TYR A 100 -2.60 11.19 -10.58
N PRO A 101 -1.38 10.61 -10.59
CA PRO A 101 -0.19 11.36 -10.94
C PRO A 101 -0.24 11.92 -12.37
N VAL A 102 -0.91 11.23 -13.30
CA VAL A 102 -1.02 11.67 -14.71
C VAL A 102 -2.08 12.77 -14.87
N GLN A 103 -3.27 12.58 -14.33
CA GLN A 103 -4.45 13.41 -14.55
C GLN A 103 -4.50 14.61 -13.59
N ILE A 104 -4.12 14.41 -12.32
CA ILE A 104 -4.22 15.42 -11.26
C ILE A 104 -2.89 16.13 -11.03
N LEU A 105 -1.78 15.37 -10.95
CA LEU A 105 -0.44 15.95 -10.75
C LEU A 105 0.28 16.31 -12.04
N TYR A 106 -0.33 16.06 -13.21
CA TYR A 106 0.19 16.38 -14.54
C TYR A 106 1.57 15.78 -14.86
N HIS A 107 1.91 14.64 -14.27
CA HIS A 107 3.10 13.89 -14.64
C HIS A 107 2.97 13.30 -16.05
N LYS A 108 4.02 13.41 -16.85
CA LYS A 108 4.03 12.93 -18.24
C LYS A 108 4.19 11.41 -18.39
N GLN A 109 4.64 10.75 -17.34
CA GLN A 109 4.96 9.33 -17.34
C GLN A 109 4.70 8.73 -15.98
N ALA A 110 4.11 7.54 -15.98
CA ALA A 110 4.08 6.64 -14.83
C ALA A 110 4.89 5.39 -15.16
N VAL A 111 5.65 4.90 -14.17
CA VAL A 111 6.47 3.69 -14.31
C VAL A 111 6.02 2.70 -13.24
N VAL A 112 5.52 1.54 -13.67
CA VAL A 112 5.21 0.43 -12.77
C VAL A 112 6.43 -0.49 -12.70
N VAL A 113 6.92 -0.75 -11.49
CA VAL A 113 8.01 -1.69 -11.24
C VAL A 113 7.43 -2.82 -10.40
N ALA A 114 7.29 -4.00 -11.00
CA ALA A 114 6.75 -5.17 -10.33
C ALA A 114 7.41 -6.46 -10.83
N THR A 115 7.54 -7.42 -9.93
CA THR A 115 7.87 -8.83 -10.26
C THR A 115 6.64 -9.73 -10.20
N ASP A 116 5.50 -9.20 -9.75
CA ASP A 116 4.24 -9.91 -9.68
C ASP A 116 3.66 -10.07 -11.09
N THR A 117 3.27 -11.30 -11.43
CA THR A 117 2.79 -11.63 -12.78
C THR A 117 1.45 -10.95 -13.06
N ASP A 118 0.57 -10.86 -12.06
CA ASP A 118 -0.77 -10.28 -12.24
C ASP A 118 -0.68 -8.79 -12.57
N VAL A 119 0.24 -8.07 -11.89
CA VAL A 119 0.57 -6.67 -12.20
C VAL A 119 1.14 -6.52 -13.61
N ILE A 120 2.08 -7.38 -14.03
CA ILE A 120 2.68 -7.30 -15.37
C ILE A 120 1.60 -7.52 -16.44
N MET A 121 0.70 -8.49 -16.23
CA MET A 121 -0.43 -8.75 -17.12
C MET A 121 -1.38 -7.55 -17.21
N MET A 122 -1.68 -6.91 -16.07
CA MET A 122 -2.46 -5.67 -16.05
C MET A 122 -1.75 -4.54 -16.79
N CYS A 123 -0.43 -4.39 -16.67
CA CYS A 123 0.32 -3.38 -17.45
C CYS A 123 0.15 -3.60 -18.96
N MET A 124 0.28 -4.84 -19.41
CA MET A 124 0.11 -5.19 -20.84
C MET A 124 -1.32 -4.95 -21.33
N TYR A 125 -2.32 -5.21 -20.48
CA TYR A 125 -3.72 -4.93 -20.80
C TYR A 125 -3.98 -3.43 -20.87
N TYR A 126 -3.62 -2.68 -19.84
CA TYR A 126 -3.98 -1.27 -19.70
C TYR A 126 -3.14 -0.31 -20.54
N ILE A 127 -1.91 -0.65 -20.94
CA ILE A 127 -1.11 0.23 -21.82
C ILE A 127 -1.81 0.51 -23.16
N THR A 128 -2.69 -0.40 -23.61
CA THR A 128 -3.49 -0.23 -24.83
C THR A 128 -4.87 0.39 -24.58
N HIS A 129 -5.24 0.63 -23.33
CA HIS A 129 -6.56 1.12 -22.90
C HIS A 129 -6.50 2.29 -21.90
N MET A 130 -5.33 2.90 -21.66
CA MET A 130 -5.14 3.94 -20.64
C MET A 130 -6.02 5.17 -20.87
N ASP A 131 -6.28 5.54 -22.12
CA ASP A 131 -7.13 6.69 -22.47
C ASP A 131 -8.59 6.52 -22.01
N GLY A 132 -9.01 5.28 -21.69
CA GLY A 132 -10.33 4.94 -21.18
C GLY A 132 -10.37 4.56 -19.69
N LEU A 133 -9.25 4.64 -18.98
CA LEU A 133 -9.21 4.30 -17.56
C LEU A 133 -9.87 5.42 -16.74
N GLN A 134 -11.05 5.13 -16.19
CA GLN A 134 -11.68 5.99 -15.19
C GLN A 134 -11.31 5.46 -13.80
N GLU A 135 -11.00 6.39 -12.90
CA GLU A 135 -11.04 6.10 -11.47
C GLU A 135 -12.51 5.78 -11.11
N LEU A 136 -12.75 4.60 -10.55
CA LEU A 136 -14.09 4.11 -10.19
C LEU A 136 -14.58 4.73 -8.88
#